data_AF-A0A8R7UB43-F1
#
_entry.id   AF-A0A8R7UB43-F1
#
_cell.length_a   1.000
_cell.length_b   1.000
_cell.length_c   1.000
_cell.angle_alpha   90.00
_cell.angle_beta   90.00
_cell.angle_gamma   90.00
#
_symmetry.space_group_name_H-M   'P 1'
#
loop_
_entity.id
_entity.type
_entity.pdbx_description
1 polymer ?
#
loop_
_entity_poly.entity_id
_entity_poly.type
_entity_poly.pdbx_seq_one_letter_code
_entity_poly.pdbx_strand_id
1 'polypeptide(L)'
;PSGHGILTTIESLSESAQWQFLKVLDLRGCKGLQKKHLNSVCKILLLKYLSLRNTDVVELPKVIEKLQCLQTLDIRQTAVRRVVCGGAPSQEHPKNGKTRGALPC
;
A
#
# COMPACT_ATOMS: atom_id res chain seq x y z
N PRO A 1 16.95 -8.72 -8.36
CA PRO A 1 15.71 -8.79 -9.16
C PRO A 1 14.98 -7.45 -9.13
N SER A 2 15.26 -6.63 -10.14
CA SER A 2 14.68 -5.30 -10.34
C SER A 2 13.16 -5.40 -10.39
N GLY A 3 12.45 -4.75 -9.45
CA GLY A 3 10.99 -4.67 -9.41
C GLY A 3 10.33 -3.95 -10.59
N HIS A 4 11.04 -3.80 -11.71
CA HIS A 4 10.56 -3.15 -12.93
C HIS A 4 9.42 -3.91 -13.61
N GLY A 5 9.39 -5.25 -13.54
CA GLY A 5 8.43 -6.05 -14.30
C GLY A 5 6.96 -5.85 -13.89
N ILE A 6 6.67 -5.65 -12.61
CA ILE A 6 5.28 -5.47 -12.14
C ILE A 6 4.78 -4.04 -12.37
N LEU A 7 5.66 -3.04 -12.24
CA LEU A 7 5.28 -1.63 -12.40
C LEU A 7 4.87 -1.31 -13.84
N THR A 8 5.60 -1.85 -14.83
CA THR A 8 5.26 -1.69 -16.24
C THR A 8 3.90 -2.30 -16.58
N THR A 9 3.54 -3.44 -15.96
CA THR A 9 2.22 -4.04 -16.18
C THR A 9 1.08 -3.20 -15.60
N ILE A 10 1.28 -2.50 -14.48
CA ILE A 10 0.25 -1.58 -13.95
C ILE A 10 0.01 -0.43 -14.93
N GLU A 11 1.07 0.11 -15.53
CA GLU A 11 0.95 1.20 -16.52
C GLU A 11 0.19 0.72 -17.76
N SER A 12 0.59 -0.39 -18.38
CA SER A 12 -0.08 -0.92 -19.57
C SER A 12 -1.51 -1.41 -19.29
N LEU A 13 -1.75 -2.05 -18.14
CA LEU A 13 -3.10 -2.49 -17.78
C LEU A 13 -4.03 -1.31 -17.50
N SER A 14 -3.49 -0.18 -17.01
CA SER A 14 -4.28 1.02 -16.74
C SER A 14 -4.86 1.69 -17.99
N GLU A 15 -4.39 1.31 -19.17
CA GLU A 15 -4.92 1.76 -20.46
C GLU A 15 -6.13 0.94 -20.94
N SER A 16 -6.36 -0.23 -20.35
CA SER A 16 -7.51 -1.07 -20.70
C SER A 16 -8.80 -0.58 -20.05
N ALA A 17 -9.91 -0.61 -20.79
CA ALA A 17 -11.24 -0.33 -20.23
C ALA A 17 -11.60 -1.27 -19.07
N GLN A 18 -11.05 -2.49 -19.06
CA GLN A 18 -11.28 -3.48 -18.01
C GLN A 18 -10.69 -3.08 -16.65
N TRP A 19 -9.65 -2.23 -16.66
CA TRP A 19 -9.00 -1.74 -15.45
C TRP A 19 -9.98 -1.06 -14.51
N GLN A 20 -10.93 -0.30 -15.06
CA GLN A 20 -11.92 0.46 -14.29
C GLN A 20 -12.88 -0.42 -13.49
N PHE A 21 -13.03 -1.70 -13.87
CA PHE A 21 -13.99 -2.63 -13.26
C PHE A 21 -13.36 -3.59 -12.25
N LEU A 22 -12.05 -3.48 -12.00
CA LEU A 22 -11.37 -4.31 -11.01
C LEU A 22 -11.94 -4.07 -9.60
N LYS A 23 -12.26 -5.16 -8.90
CA LYS A 23 -12.75 -5.12 -7.52
C LYS A 23 -11.65 -5.35 -6.49
N VAL A 24 -10.59 -6.05 -6.90
CA VAL A 24 -9.49 -6.47 -6.02
C VAL A 24 -8.19 -6.17 -6.73
N LEU A 25 -7.31 -5.43 -6.05
CA LEU A 25 -5.95 -5.19 -6.51
C LEU A 25 -4.97 -5.44 -5.35
N ASP A 26 -4.09 -6.41 -5.54
CA ASP A 26 -3.03 -6.72 -4.57
C ASP A 26 -1.67 -6.33 -5.14
N LEU A 27 -1.03 -5.34 -4.52
CA LEU A 27 0.31 -4.84 -4.84
C LEU A 27 1.30 -5.16 -3.72
N ARG A 28 1.01 -6.18 -2.90
CA ARG A 28 1.88 -6.57 -1.79
C ARG A 28 3.30 -6.84 -2.26
N GLY A 29 4.28 -6.26 -1.56
CA GLY A 29 5.69 -6.45 -1.86
C GLY A 29 6.18 -5.73 -3.11
N CYS A 30 5.32 -5.00 -3.83
CA CYS A 30 5.73 -4.21 -4.98
C CYS A 30 6.56 -3.00 -4.52
N LYS A 31 7.87 -3.04 -4.76
CA LYS A 31 8.79 -1.94 -4.49
C LYS A 31 8.93 -1.05 -5.74
N GLY A 32 9.17 0.24 -5.55
CA GLY A 32 9.23 1.26 -6.59
C GLY A 32 7.89 1.92 -6.90
N LEU A 33 6.88 1.77 -6.02
CA LEU A 33 5.56 2.35 -6.24
C LEU A 33 5.59 3.87 -6.05
N GLN A 34 5.77 4.57 -7.16
CA GLN A 34 5.64 6.02 -7.24
C GLN A 34 4.17 6.49 -7.27
N LYS A 35 3.96 7.78 -6.97
CA LYS A 35 2.66 8.47 -7.02
C LYS A 35 1.90 8.28 -8.34
N LYS A 36 2.61 8.19 -9.48
CA LYS A 36 2.00 7.93 -10.79
C LYS A 36 1.25 6.58 -10.86
N HIS A 37 1.81 5.53 -10.27
CA HIS A 37 1.16 4.21 -10.25
C HIS A 37 -0.08 4.24 -9.36
N LEU A 38 0.00 4.91 -8.22
CA LEU A 38 -1.15 5.10 -7.32
C LEU A 38 -2.26 5.92 -7.99
N ASN A 39 -1.92 6.92 -8.81
CA ASN A 39 -2.90 7.65 -9.61
C ASN A 39 -3.61 6.73 -10.61
N SER A 40 -2.92 5.78 -11.25
CA SER A 40 -3.54 4.78 -12.11
C SER A 40 -4.48 3.84 -11.34
N VAL A 41 -4.12 3.45 -10.11
CA VAL A 41 -5.00 2.68 -9.23
C VAL A 41 -6.26 3.47 -8.85
N CYS A 42 -6.13 4.79 -8.67
CA CYS A 42 -7.27 5.66 -8.36
C CYS A 42 -8.26 5.84 -9.53
N LYS A 43 -7.95 5.35 -10.74
CA LYS A 43 -8.88 5.30 -11.87
C LYS A 43 -9.83 4.10 -11.81
N ILE A 44 -9.61 3.16 -10.88
CA ILE A 44 -10.47 1.97 -10.75
C ILE A 44 -11.75 2.36 -10.01
N LEU A 45 -12.89 2.28 -10.70
CA LEU A 45 -14.18 2.75 -10.17
C LEU A 45 -14.79 1.77 -9.16
N LEU A 46 -14.64 0.46 -9.43
CA LEU A 46 -15.28 -0.60 -8.64
C LEU A 46 -14.37 -1.22 -7.58
N LEU A 47 -13.23 -0.58 -7.27
CA LEU A 47 -12.22 -1.16 -6.39
C LEU A 47 -12.78 -1.29 -4.97
N LYS A 48 -12.85 -2.51 -4.45
CA LYS A 48 -13.29 -2.82 -3.09
C LYS A 48 -12.13 -3.14 -2.16
N TYR A 49 -11.06 -3.75 -2.70
CA TYR A 49 -9.89 -4.14 -1.94
C TYR A 49 -8.62 -3.65 -2.62
N LEU A 50 -7.80 -2.92 -1.88
CA LEU A 50 -6.46 -2.50 -2.28
C LEU A 50 -5.45 -2.92 -1.22
N SER A 51 -4.45 -3.69 -1.60
CA SER A 51 -3.32 -4.04 -0.73
C SER A 51 -2.03 -3.39 -1.22
N LEU A 52 -1.46 -2.54 -0.37
CA LEU A 52 -0.15 -1.91 -0.52
C LEU A 52 0.84 -2.46 0.52
N ARG A 53 0.56 -3.62 1.11
CA ARG A 53 1.36 -4.15 2.21
C ARG A 53 2.81 -4.37 1.79
N ASN A 54 3.75 -4.03 2.67
CA ASN A 54 5.19 -4.21 2.41
C ASN A 54 5.64 -3.53 1.10
N THR A 55 5.04 -2.39 0.76
CA THR A 55 5.49 -1.53 -0.33
C THR A 55 6.36 -0.40 0.23
N ASP A 56 7.02 0.36 -0.64
CA ASP A 56 7.80 1.55 -0.32
C ASP A 56 6.97 2.84 -0.36
N VAL A 57 5.64 2.72 -0.38
CA VAL A 57 4.73 3.86 -0.33
C VAL A 57 4.84 4.55 1.03
N VAL A 58 5.13 5.84 1.01
CA VAL A 58 5.25 6.70 2.20
C VAL A 58 4.03 7.59 2.41
N GLU A 59 3.35 7.96 1.33
CA GLU A 59 2.17 8.83 1.34
C GLU A 59 1.16 8.34 0.31
N LEU A 60 -0.12 8.37 0.68
CA LEU A 60 -1.21 8.10 -0.24
C LEU A 60 -1.60 9.40 -0.96
N PRO A 61 -1.77 9.39 -2.29
CA PRO A 61 -2.25 10.56 -2.99
C PRO A 61 -3.68 10.89 -2.53
N LYS A 62 -4.02 12.17 -2.38
CA LYS A 62 -5.39 12.64 -2.04
C LYS A 62 -6.47 12.05 -2.94
N VAL A 63 -6.12 11.70 -4.19
CA VAL A 63 -7.03 11.09 -5.15
C VAL A 63 -7.53 9.70 -4.72
N ILE A 64 -6.89 9.04 -3.76
CA ILE A 64 -7.37 7.77 -3.19
C ILE A 64 -8.74 7.93 -2.54
N GLU A 65 -9.08 9.14 -2.07
CA GLU A 65 -10.40 9.49 -1.54
C GLU A 65 -11.49 9.41 -2.61
N LYS A 66 -11.15 9.41 -3.90
CA LYS A 66 -12.11 9.23 -4.99
C LYS A 66 -12.58 7.79 -5.16
N LEU A 67 -11.91 6.81 -4.54
CA LEU A 67 -12.30 5.41 -4.60
C LEU A 67 -13.54 5.16 -3.73
N GLN A 68 -14.73 5.49 -4.25
CA GLN A 68 -16.01 5.42 -3.51
C GLN A 68 -16.39 3.99 -3.07
N CYS A 69 -15.96 2.97 -3.81
CA CYS A 69 -16.27 1.57 -3.52
C CYS A 69 -15.26 0.90 -2.58
N LEU A 70 -14.20 1.59 -2.15
CA LEU A 70 -13.10 0.98 -1.41
C LEU A 70 -13.55 0.61 0.01
N GLN A 71 -13.55 -0.69 0.29
CA GLN A 71 -13.93 -1.25 1.59
C GLN A 71 -12.71 -1.58 2.43
N THR A 72 -11.58 -1.90 1.80
CA THR A 72 -10.37 -2.30 2.49
C THR A 72 -9.13 -1.72 1.83
N LEU A 73 -8.32 -1.05 2.64
CA LEU A 73 -7.00 -0.54 2.28
C LEU A 73 -5.96 -1.15 3.22
N ASP A 74 -5.21 -2.14 2.74
CA ASP A 74 -4.13 -2.78 3.50
C ASP A 74 -2.81 -2.06 3.28
N ILE A 75 -2.46 -1.16 4.20
CA ILE A 75 -1.19 -0.41 4.23
C ILE A 75 -0.22 -0.94 5.30
N ARG A 76 -0.40 -2.17 5.79
CA ARG A 76 0.50 -2.76 6.80
C ARG A 76 1.93 -2.83 6.26
N GLN A 77 2.92 -2.65 7.14
CA GLN A 77 4.33 -2.69 6.75
C GLN A 77 4.68 -1.65 5.66
N THR A 78 4.00 -0.49 5.67
CA THR A 78 4.35 0.70 4.88
C THR A 78 4.63 1.87 5.82
N ALA A 79 5.23 2.94 5.31
CA ALA A 79 5.47 4.16 6.09
C ALA A 79 4.27 5.14 6.05
N VAL A 80 3.15 4.74 5.43
CA VAL A 80 1.94 5.57 5.33
C VAL A 80 1.37 5.83 6.72
N ARG A 81 1.42 7.09 7.15
CA ARG A 81 0.70 7.55 8.34
C ARG A 81 -0.75 7.82 7.96
N ARG A 82 -1.68 7.14 8.63
CA ARG A 82 -3.10 7.49 8.55
C ARG A 82 -3.26 8.88 9.18
N VAL A 83 -3.67 9.88 8.40
CA VAL A 83 -4.05 11.18 8.96
C VAL A 83 -5.41 10.97 9.63
N VAL A 84 -5.39 10.64 10.91
CA VAL A 84 -6.60 10.58 11.73
C VAL A 84 -6.81 11.98 12.27
N CYS A 85 -7.79 12.71 11.74
CA CYS A 85 -8.29 13.90 12.41
C CYS A 85 -9.05 13.44 13.67
N GLY A 86 -8.39 13.40 14.83
CA GLY A 86 -9.06 13.20 16.13
C GLY A 86 -8.65 12.00 17.00
N GLY A 87 -7.44 11.43 16.87
CA GLY A 87 -6.99 10.42 17.82
C GLY A 87 -5.48 10.18 17.75
N ALA A 88 -4.81 10.23 18.90
CA ALA A 88 -3.36 10.16 19.04
C ALA A 88 -2.75 8.94 18.32
N PRO A 89 -1.52 9.05 17.77
CA PRO A 89 -0.83 7.92 17.17
C PRO A 89 -0.38 6.93 18.26
N SER A 90 -0.99 5.74 18.29
CA SER A 90 -0.44 4.62 19.03
C SER A 90 0.82 4.13 18.31
N GLN A 91 1.98 4.46 18.88
CA GLN A 91 3.29 3.96 18.46
C GLN A 91 3.36 2.45 18.73
N GLU A 92 3.22 1.61 17.71
CA GLU A 92 3.66 0.22 17.80
C GLU A 92 5.16 0.17 17.49
N HIS A 93 5.97 0.08 18.54
CA HIS A 93 7.39 -0.24 18.45
C HIS A 93 7.55 -1.66 17.88
N PRO A 94 8.45 -1.91 16.92
CA PRO A 94 8.85 -3.27 16.60
C PRO A 94 9.62 -3.84 17.80
N LYS A 95 9.01 -4.78 18.53
CA LYS A 95 9.72 -5.65 19.47
C LYS A 95 10.60 -6.60 18.65
N ASN A 96 11.86 -6.24 18.42
CA ASN A 96 12.86 -7.21 17.99
C ASN A 96 13.49 -7.88 19.23
N GLY A 97 12.92 -9.02 19.60
CA GLY A 97 13.54 -9.92 20.55
C GLY A 97 14.91 -10.39 20.05
N LYS A 98 15.93 -10.24 20.89
CA LYS A 98 17.12 -11.09 20.85
C LYS A 98 17.41 -11.59 22.25
N THR A 99 16.76 -12.70 22.60
CA THR A 99 17.18 -13.56 23.70
C THR A 99 18.55 -14.13 23.37
N ARG A 100 19.52 -14.02 24.31
CA ARG A 100 20.56 -15.01 24.63
C ARG A 100 21.55 -14.46 25.67
N GLY A 101 21.68 -15.17 26.79
CA GLY A 101 22.97 -15.31 27.50
C GLY A 101 23.02 -14.83 28.95
N ALA A 102 22.84 -15.80 29.87
CA ALA A 102 23.52 -16.03 31.16
C ALA A 102 23.81 -14.88 32.18
N LEU A 103 23.57 -15.24 33.45
CA LEU A 103 23.79 -14.48 34.69
C LEU A 103 25.25 -14.00 34.89
N PRO A 104 25.48 -12.85 35.55
CA PRO A 104 26.70 -12.64 36.31
C PRO A 104 26.57 -13.21 37.73
N CYS A 105 27.72 -13.63 38.27
CA CYS A 105 28.01 -14.36 39.52
C CYS A 105 27.03 -14.21 40.68
#